data_AF-A0A0P7XPA0-F1
#
_entry.id   AF-A0A0P7XPA0-F1
#
_cell.length_a   1.000
_cell.length_b   1.000
_cell.length_c   1.000
_cell.angle_alpha   90.00
_cell.angle_beta   90.00
_cell.angle_gamma   90.00
#
_symmetry.space_group_name_H-M   'P 1'
#
loop_
_entity.id
_entity.type
_entity.pdbx_description
1 polymer ?
#
loop_
_entity_poly.entity_id
_entity_poly.type
_entity_poly.pdbx_seq_one_letter_code
_entity_poly.pdbx_strand_id
1 'polypeptide(L)'
;MTKKTSKLLGTAAAVGVLSIVAGATSAQAQERVRWQVPMSFASTLTALGDTMPWVAEQLRAVSGGNIDLRVAEPGAVVPALSIFENVSEGNIDAGYSWMGYEWGTVPAAALFGATPFGLESVEFLAWMTHHGGQELLEETFHPYNVHPVLCGTISPETAGWFRQEMNTPEDMEGLRFRAAGVGGEIFAEFGMSVTILPGGELYQALETGNLDGTEFSLPTVDEQLGFYQVADYLYLPGWHQPSTNQFLYVNLDVWNGLEDQTRAMIETACMAGNAYAVARAEALQGAVISSFEERGTNVRTYSDEQIAAFYDAAQTVLGRWSEEDEMFGRVYSSMMEYQEELRPWKEQGYLPRDWQSRVEE
;
A
#
# COMPACT_ATOMS: atom_id res chain seq x y z
N MET A 1 -87.73 20.31 61.37
CA MET A 1 -86.55 21.20 61.29
C MET A 1 -85.45 20.47 60.52
N THR A 2 -84.78 21.19 59.60
CA THR A 2 -83.44 20.93 58.99
C THR A 2 -83.22 19.67 58.13
N LYS A 3 -83.16 19.78 56.78
CA LYS A 3 -82.02 20.13 55.86
C LYS A 3 -81.29 18.86 55.33
N LYS A 4 -81.45 18.53 54.04
CA LYS A 4 -80.53 18.75 52.87
C LYS A 4 -79.26 17.86 52.80
N THR A 5 -79.27 16.95 51.81
CA THR A 5 -78.23 16.62 50.78
C THR A 5 -76.73 16.87 51.05
N SER A 6 -75.87 15.86 50.77
CA SER A 6 -74.68 16.02 49.89
C SER A 6 -74.13 14.66 49.35
N LYS A 7 -73.55 14.73 48.15
CA LYS A 7 -72.84 13.68 47.37
C LYS A 7 -71.35 13.63 47.73
N LEU A 8 -70.68 12.50 47.51
CA LEU A 8 -69.26 12.34 47.05
C LEU A 8 -69.06 10.87 46.61
N LEU A 9 -69.07 10.56 45.31
CA LEU A 9 -67.91 10.29 44.42
C LEU A 9 -66.84 9.34 44.99
N GLY A 10 -66.66 8.18 44.34
CA GLY A 10 -65.61 7.20 44.59
C GLY A 10 -65.44 6.20 43.43
N THR A 11 -64.79 6.68 42.37
CA THR A 11 -63.79 6.02 41.50
C THR A 11 -64.07 4.65 40.86
N ALA A 12 -64.04 4.64 39.53
CA ALA A 12 -63.99 3.49 38.64
C ALA A 12 -62.60 2.80 38.67
N ALA A 13 -62.59 1.46 38.59
CA ALA A 13 -61.41 0.68 38.22
C ALA A 13 -61.68 0.00 36.87
N ALA A 14 -61.20 0.62 35.80
CA ALA A 14 -61.13 0.01 34.48
C ALA A 14 -59.86 -0.86 34.44
N VAL A 15 -60.02 -2.16 34.23
CA VAL A 15 -58.92 -3.10 33.97
C VAL A 15 -58.43 -2.84 32.55
N GLY A 16 -57.33 -2.09 32.43
CA GLY A 16 -56.61 -1.92 31.18
C GLY A 16 -55.82 -3.17 30.85
N VAL A 17 -56.20 -3.86 29.77
CA VAL A 17 -55.37 -4.87 29.11
C VAL A 17 -54.21 -4.13 28.44
N LEU A 18 -53.02 -4.17 29.05
CA LEU A 18 -51.79 -3.79 28.37
C LEU A 18 -51.47 -4.87 27.32
N SER A 19 -51.85 -4.62 26.08
CA SER A 19 -51.32 -5.33 24.93
C SER A 19 -49.85 -4.94 24.79
N ILE A 20 -48.94 -5.74 25.34
CA ILE A 20 -47.52 -5.68 25.04
C ILE A 20 -47.39 -6.13 23.57
N VAL A 21 -47.42 -5.17 22.65
CA VAL A 21 -46.89 -5.38 21.31
C VAL A 21 -45.39 -5.48 21.50
N ALA A 22 -44.91 -6.70 21.76
CA ALA A 22 -43.50 -7.03 21.60
C ALA A 22 -43.19 -6.79 20.12
N GLY A 23 -42.67 -5.59 19.82
CA GLY A 23 -41.99 -5.36 18.57
C GLY A 23 -40.84 -6.35 18.53
N ALA A 24 -41.01 -7.44 17.80
CA ALA A 24 -39.90 -8.18 17.28
C ALA A 24 -39.12 -7.17 16.44
N THR A 25 -38.08 -6.57 17.03
CA THR A 25 -36.98 -6.07 16.24
C THR A 25 -36.54 -7.28 15.44
N SER A 26 -36.83 -7.28 14.14
CA SER A 26 -36.12 -8.12 13.20
C SER A 26 -34.66 -7.83 13.47
N ALA A 27 -33.96 -8.77 14.11
CA ALA A 27 -32.52 -8.76 14.10
C ALA A 27 -32.15 -8.78 12.61
N GLN A 28 -31.82 -7.61 12.05
CA GLN A 28 -31.32 -7.55 10.68
C GLN A 28 -30.11 -8.47 10.68
N ALA A 29 -30.19 -9.52 9.87
CA ALA A 29 -29.07 -10.43 9.72
C ALA A 29 -27.93 -9.59 9.14
N GLN A 30 -26.90 -9.37 9.95
CA GLN A 30 -25.75 -8.57 9.55
C GLN A 30 -25.15 -9.17 8.28
N GLU A 31 -24.88 -8.32 7.29
CA GLU A 31 -24.32 -8.73 5.99
C GLU A 31 -23.09 -9.62 6.17
N ARG A 32 -22.98 -10.68 5.35
CA ARG A 32 -21.87 -11.64 5.42
C ARG A 32 -21.00 -11.54 4.17
N VAL A 33 -19.74 -11.20 4.37
CA VAL A 33 -18.71 -11.14 3.33
C VAL A 33 -17.75 -12.33 3.48
N ARG A 34 -17.53 -13.06 2.39
CA ARG A 34 -16.67 -14.26 2.33
C ARG A 34 -15.83 -14.24 1.06
N TRP A 35 -14.80 -13.39 1.03
CA TRP A 35 -13.92 -13.27 -0.13
C TRP A 35 -12.68 -14.14 0.03
N GLN A 36 -12.23 -14.73 -1.07
CA GLN A 36 -10.89 -15.26 -1.18
C GLN A 36 -10.01 -14.17 -1.79
N VAL A 37 -8.93 -13.78 -1.09
CA VAL A 37 -8.10 -12.63 -1.42
C VAL A 37 -6.71 -13.10 -1.82
N PRO A 38 -6.43 -13.39 -3.11
CA PRO A 38 -5.07 -13.66 -3.57
C PRO A 38 -4.16 -12.45 -3.35
N MET A 39 -2.89 -12.72 -3.06
CA MET A 39 -1.84 -11.71 -2.88
C MET A 39 -0.80 -11.77 -4.00
N SER A 40 -0.22 -10.63 -4.38
CA SER A 40 0.89 -10.60 -5.37
C SER A 40 2.26 -10.92 -4.77
N PHE A 41 2.38 -10.91 -3.44
CA PHE A 41 3.59 -11.27 -2.69
C PHE A 41 3.24 -12.08 -1.43
N ALA A 42 4.19 -12.86 -0.92
CA ALA A 42 3.94 -13.84 0.12
C ALA A 42 3.49 -13.17 1.43
N SER A 43 2.50 -13.77 2.11
CA SER A 43 1.91 -13.21 3.34
C SER A 43 2.88 -13.17 4.53
N THR A 44 4.03 -13.81 4.40
CA THR A 44 5.07 -13.94 5.42
C THR A 44 6.15 -12.85 5.33
N LEU A 45 6.15 -12.04 4.26
CA LEU A 45 7.08 -10.93 4.12
C LEU A 45 6.74 -9.85 5.14
N THR A 46 7.70 -9.53 6.00
CA THR A 46 7.49 -8.67 7.17
C THR A 46 7.18 -7.24 6.74
N ALA A 47 6.14 -6.63 7.32
CA ALA A 47 5.60 -5.31 7.01
C ALA A 47 4.97 -5.15 5.61
N LEU A 48 5.50 -5.83 4.59
CA LEU A 48 4.96 -5.85 3.23
C LEU A 48 3.75 -6.79 3.09
N GLY A 49 3.98 -8.09 3.30
CA GLY A 49 3.00 -9.16 3.10
C GLY A 49 2.07 -9.42 4.28
N ASP A 50 2.58 -9.23 5.50
CA ASP A 50 1.84 -9.60 6.72
C ASP A 50 0.72 -8.62 7.12
N THR A 51 0.58 -7.50 6.40
CA THR A 51 -0.46 -6.50 6.62
C THR A 51 -1.86 -7.02 6.27
N MET A 52 -2.07 -7.64 5.11
CA MET A 52 -3.41 -8.14 4.71
C MET A 52 -3.92 -9.28 5.62
N PRO A 53 -3.11 -10.29 6.02
CA PRO A 53 -3.52 -11.24 7.05
C PRO A 53 -3.93 -10.58 8.37
N TRP A 54 -3.19 -9.55 8.80
CA TRP A 54 -3.53 -8.80 10.01
C TRP A 54 -4.87 -8.07 9.87
N VAL A 55 -5.10 -7.37 8.75
CA VAL A 55 -6.36 -6.68 8.46
C VAL A 55 -7.53 -7.66 8.39
N ALA A 56 -7.35 -8.83 7.75
CA ALA A 56 -8.36 -9.87 7.68
C ALA A 56 -8.79 -10.37 9.08
N GLU A 57 -7.83 -10.55 9.99
CA GLU A 57 -8.11 -10.93 11.38
C GLU A 57 -8.84 -9.80 12.13
N GLN A 58 -8.45 -8.53 11.94
CA GLN A 58 -9.16 -7.41 12.56
C GLN A 58 -10.62 -7.34 12.08
N LEU A 59 -10.85 -7.47 10.77
CA LEU A 59 -12.19 -7.48 10.19
C LEU A 59 -13.04 -8.61 10.73
N ARG A 60 -12.47 -9.81 10.85
CA ARG A 60 -13.15 -10.96 11.46
C ARG A 60 -13.53 -10.67 12.90
N ALA A 61 -12.64 -10.10 13.70
CA ALA A 61 -12.89 -9.79 15.10
C ALA A 61 -13.98 -8.72 15.27
N VAL A 62 -13.85 -7.57 14.59
CA VAL A 62 -14.77 -6.42 14.76
C VAL A 62 -16.16 -6.67 14.20
N SER A 63 -16.27 -7.51 13.16
CA SER A 63 -17.55 -7.89 12.55
C SER A 63 -18.26 -9.05 13.26
N GLY A 64 -17.66 -9.63 14.31
CA GLY A 64 -18.17 -10.85 14.94
C GLY A 64 -18.13 -12.07 14.01
N GLY A 65 -17.18 -12.08 13.06
CA GLY A 65 -16.99 -13.11 12.05
C GLY A 65 -17.89 -12.95 10.81
N ASN A 66 -18.60 -11.83 10.66
CA ASN A 66 -19.44 -11.58 9.49
C ASN A 66 -18.65 -11.15 8.25
N ILE A 67 -17.47 -10.57 8.41
CA ILE A 67 -16.49 -10.34 7.35
C ILE A 67 -15.34 -11.33 7.54
N ASP A 68 -15.09 -12.19 6.56
CA ASP A 68 -14.02 -13.20 6.59
C ASP A 68 -13.29 -13.14 5.24
N LEU A 69 -12.19 -12.38 5.21
CA LEU A 69 -11.29 -12.26 4.08
C LEU A 69 -10.24 -13.35 4.16
N ARG A 70 -10.29 -14.33 3.25
CA ARG A 70 -9.39 -15.49 3.25
C ARG A 70 -8.22 -15.22 2.35
N VAL A 71 -7.13 -14.75 2.93
CA VAL A 71 -5.87 -14.50 2.25
C VAL A 71 -5.35 -15.79 1.61
N ALA A 72 -4.92 -15.70 0.34
CA ALA A 72 -4.33 -16.79 -0.41
C ALA A 72 -2.94 -16.38 -0.94
N GLU A 73 -1.98 -17.29 -0.81
CA GLU A 73 -0.59 -17.06 -1.25
C GLU A 73 -0.48 -16.79 -2.76
N PRO A 74 0.60 -16.12 -3.20
CA PRO A 74 0.83 -15.82 -4.61
C PRO A 74 0.71 -17.05 -5.51
N GLY A 75 -0.06 -16.92 -6.59
CA GLY A 75 -0.28 -18.00 -7.55
C GLY A 75 -1.27 -19.10 -7.13
N ALA A 76 -1.79 -19.07 -5.90
CA ALA A 76 -2.67 -20.13 -5.40
C ALA A 76 -4.10 -20.08 -5.97
N VAL A 77 -4.56 -18.90 -6.41
CA VAL A 77 -5.91 -18.68 -6.96
C VAL A 77 -5.82 -18.22 -8.41
N VAL A 78 -5.04 -17.17 -8.65
CA VAL A 78 -4.70 -16.61 -9.95
C VAL A 78 -3.20 -16.30 -9.97
N PRO A 79 -2.55 -16.18 -11.14
CA PRO A 79 -1.17 -15.70 -11.22
C PRO A 79 -0.96 -14.41 -10.43
N ALA A 80 0.20 -14.29 -9.76
CA ALA A 80 0.45 -13.21 -8.79
C ALA A 80 0.34 -11.79 -9.40
N LEU A 81 0.68 -11.64 -10.68
CA LEU A 81 0.65 -10.37 -11.40
C LEU A 81 -0.61 -10.16 -12.25
N SER A 82 -1.63 -11.03 -12.14
CA SER A 82 -2.90 -10.90 -12.87
C SER A 82 -4.09 -10.63 -11.94
N ILE A 83 -3.83 -10.21 -10.69
CA ILE A 83 -4.89 -10.00 -9.68
C ILE A 83 -5.83 -8.88 -10.12
N PHE A 84 -5.29 -7.74 -10.56
CA PHE A 84 -6.10 -6.59 -10.99
C PHE A 84 -7.07 -6.96 -12.13
N GLU A 85 -6.57 -7.61 -13.19
CA GLU A 85 -7.39 -8.07 -14.32
C GLU A 85 -8.53 -8.99 -13.84
N ASN A 86 -8.23 -9.94 -12.96
CA ASN A 86 -9.25 -10.86 -12.46
C ASN A 86 -10.29 -10.20 -11.55
N VAL A 87 -9.92 -9.16 -10.80
CA VAL A 87 -10.88 -8.34 -10.02
C VAL A 87 -11.73 -7.47 -10.96
N SER A 88 -11.08 -6.82 -11.94
CA SER A 88 -11.71 -5.96 -12.95
C SER A 88 -12.79 -6.72 -13.75
N GLU A 89 -12.46 -7.92 -14.21
CA GLU A 89 -13.38 -8.80 -14.96
C GLU A 89 -14.45 -9.47 -14.09
N GLY A 90 -14.32 -9.40 -12.76
CA GLY A 90 -15.23 -10.07 -11.82
C GLY A 90 -15.03 -11.59 -11.71
N ASN A 91 -13.85 -12.09 -12.10
CA ASN A 91 -13.48 -13.51 -11.92
C ASN A 91 -13.22 -13.83 -10.43
N ILE A 92 -12.78 -12.83 -9.66
CA ILE A 92 -12.64 -12.86 -8.20
C ILE A 92 -13.21 -11.57 -7.60
N ASP A 93 -13.76 -11.65 -6.40
CA ASP A 93 -14.39 -10.50 -5.74
C ASP A 93 -13.38 -9.43 -5.31
N ALA A 94 -12.20 -9.88 -4.85
CA ALA A 94 -11.18 -9.01 -4.28
C ALA A 94 -9.78 -9.61 -4.40
N GLY A 95 -8.75 -8.78 -4.30
CA GLY A 95 -7.35 -9.19 -4.29
C GLY A 95 -6.46 -8.13 -3.65
N TYR A 96 -5.28 -8.50 -3.18
CA TYR A 96 -4.36 -7.58 -2.51
C TYR A 96 -3.03 -7.48 -3.27
N SER A 97 -2.64 -6.27 -3.64
CA SER A 97 -1.45 -6.08 -4.47
C SER A 97 -0.78 -4.72 -4.24
N TRP A 98 0.40 -4.56 -4.84
CA TRP A 98 1.04 -3.27 -5.04
C TRP A 98 0.62 -2.70 -6.39
N MET A 99 0.13 -1.46 -6.39
CA MET A 99 -0.62 -0.91 -7.53
C MET A 99 0.25 -0.56 -8.74
N GLY A 100 1.56 -0.37 -8.55
CA GLY A 100 2.46 -0.12 -9.66
C GLY A 100 2.65 -1.32 -10.60
N TYR A 101 2.15 -2.52 -10.28
CA TYR A 101 2.13 -3.63 -11.23
C TYR A 101 1.18 -3.37 -12.40
N GLU A 102 0.17 -2.53 -12.21
CA GLU A 102 -0.88 -2.30 -13.20
C GLU A 102 -0.54 -1.16 -14.17
N TRP A 103 0.64 -0.56 -14.04
CA TRP A 103 1.06 0.62 -14.81
C TRP A 103 1.00 0.45 -16.33
N GLY A 104 1.24 -0.78 -16.83
CA GLY A 104 1.15 -1.08 -18.26
C GLY A 104 -0.27 -1.06 -18.82
N THR A 105 -1.29 -1.09 -17.95
CA THR A 105 -2.73 -1.00 -18.33
C THR A 105 -3.34 0.30 -17.85
N VAL A 106 -2.98 0.76 -16.65
CA VAL A 106 -3.45 2.00 -16.03
C VAL A 106 -2.21 2.84 -15.70
N PRO A 107 -1.72 3.71 -16.59
CA PRO A 107 -0.46 4.43 -16.39
C PRO A 107 -0.36 5.14 -15.02
N ALA A 108 -1.43 5.83 -14.60
CA ALA A 108 -1.48 6.54 -13.32
C ALA A 108 -1.34 5.63 -12.08
N ALA A 109 -1.58 4.32 -12.21
CA ALA A 109 -1.42 3.34 -11.12
C ALA A 109 0.01 3.32 -10.56
N ALA A 110 1.02 3.64 -11.38
CA ALA A 110 2.40 3.72 -10.94
C ALA A 110 2.58 4.73 -9.78
N LEU A 111 1.92 5.88 -9.86
CA LEU A 111 2.05 6.97 -8.88
C LEU A 111 1.39 6.63 -7.55
N PHE A 112 0.31 5.85 -7.58
CA PHE A 112 -0.33 5.35 -6.36
C PHE A 112 0.45 4.21 -5.73
N GLY A 113 1.12 3.37 -6.53
CA GLY A 113 1.99 2.32 -6.02
C GLY A 113 3.21 2.88 -5.31
N ALA A 114 4.02 3.65 -6.03
CA ALA A 114 5.19 4.36 -5.51
C ALA A 114 5.68 5.38 -6.55
N THR A 115 5.73 6.66 -6.18
CA THR A 115 6.22 7.73 -7.06
C THR A 115 7.72 7.96 -6.82
N PRO A 116 8.59 7.78 -7.83
CA PRO A 116 10.00 8.14 -7.73
C PRO A 116 10.18 9.60 -7.29
N PHE A 117 11.03 9.83 -6.28
CA PHE A 117 11.21 11.14 -5.64
C PHE A 117 9.93 11.80 -5.10
N GLY A 118 8.87 11.01 -4.92
CA GLY A 118 7.57 11.47 -4.44
C GLY A 118 7.46 11.53 -2.92
N LEU A 119 6.23 11.33 -2.44
CA LEU A 119 5.88 11.43 -1.03
C LEU A 119 6.41 10.24 -0.22
N GLU A 120 6.91 10.53 0.98
CA GLU A 120 7.22 9.50 1.98
C GLU A 120 5.95 8.90 2.56
N SER A 121 6.07 7.77 3.26
CA SER A 121 4.93 6.95 3.71
C SER A 121 3.82 7.74 4.42
N VAL A 122 4.17 8.58 5.40
CA VAL A 122 3.17 9.37 6.15
C VAL A 122 2.62 10.53 5.30
N GLU A 123 3.44 11.09 4.43
CA GLU A 123 3.06 12.16 3.51
C GLU A 123 2.07 11.63 2.46
N PHE A 124 2.30 10.43 1.93
CA PHE A 124 1.39 9.75 1.00
C PHE A 124 0.04 9.46 1.66
N LEU A 125 0.03 8.96 2.91
CA LEU A 125 -1.19 8.76 3.67
C LEU A 125 -1.96 10.07 3.86
N ALA A 126 -1.28 11.17 4.18
CA ALA A 126 -1.89 12.48 4.33
C ALA A 126 -2.49 12.98 3.01
N TRP A 127 -1.78 12.82 1.89
CA TRP A 127 -2.29 13.19 0.57
C TRP A 127 -3.53 12.38 0.18
N MET A 128 -3.47 11.06 0.33
CA MET A 128 -4.59 10.16 0.05
C MET A 128 -5.84 10.51 0.84
N THR A 129 -5.69 10.84 2.12
CA THR A 129 -6.84 10.99 3.04
C THR A 129 -7.33 12.43 3.23
N HIS A 130 -6.50 13.43 2.94
CA HIS A 130 -6.81 14.84 3.24
C HIS A 130 -6.45 15.83 2.13
N HIS A 131 -5.88 15.38 1.01
CA HIS A 131 -5.47 16.25 -0.10
C HIS A 131 -5.90 15.72 -1.48
N GLY A 132 -7.03 15.02 -1.53
CA GLY A 132 -7.67 14.67 -2.81
C GLY A 132 -7.17 13.40 -3.47
N GLY A 133 -6.21 12.68 -2.87
CA GLY A 133 -5.66 11.46 -3.47
C GLY A 133 -6.66 10.32 -3.60
N GLN A 134 -7.60 10.17 -2.64
CA GLN A 134 -8.66 9.16 -2.71
C GLN A 134 -9.61 9.40 -3.90
N GLU A 135 -10.03 10.65 -4.12
CA GLU A 135 -10.93 10.99 -5.23
C GLU A 135 -10.27 10.73 -6.59
N LEU A 136 -8.98 11.07 -6.72
CA LEU A 136 -8.20 10.79 -7.92
C LEU A 136 -8.01 9.28 -8.14
N LEU A 137 -7.82 8.52 -7.05
CA LEU A 137 -7.70 7.08 -7.11
C LEU A 137 -9.00 6.44 -7.61
N GLU A 138 -10.14 6.85 -7.09
CA GLU A 138 -11.45 6.35 -7.53
C GLU A 138 -11.72 6.69 -9.00
N GLU A 139 -11.46 7.94 -9.42
CA GLU A 139 -11.59 8.37 -10.81
C GLU A 139 -10.70 7.54 -11.75
N THR A 140 -9.51 7.15 -11.30
CA THR A 140 -8.57 6.33 -12.07
C THR A 140 -9.06 4.89 -12.24
N PHE A 141 -9.61 4.27 -11.20
CA PHE A 141 -9.85 2.82 -11.17
C PHE A 141 -11.30 2.39 -11.41
N HIS A 142 -12.29 3.24 -11.12
CA HIS A 142 -13.70 2.91 -11.37
C HIS A 142 -14.01 2.63 -12.85
N PRO A 143 -13.39 3.29 -13.85
CA PRO A 143 -13.55 2.92 -15.26
C PRO A 143 -13.15 1.48 -15.58
N TYR A 144 -12.32 0.86 -14.73
CA TYR A 144 -11.88 -0.53 -14.84
C TYR A 144 -12.71 -1.48 -13.96
N ASN A 145 -13.87 -1.04 -13.44
CA ASN A 145 -14.71 -1.83 -12.54
C ASN A 145 -13.99 -2.30 -11.26
N VAL A 146 -13.06 -1.49 -10.74
CA VAL A 146 -12.33 -1.76 -9.50
C VAL A 146 -12.50 -0.60 -8.51
N HIS A 147 -12.86 -0.92 -7.28
CA HIS A 147 -12.78 -0.04 -6.13
C HIS A 147 -11.54 -0.39 -5.30
N PRO A 148 -10.46 0.41 -5.39
CA PRO A 148 -9.26 0.21 -4.58
C PRO A 148 -9.41 0.83 -3.17
N VAL A 149 -8.98 0.09 -2.14
CA VAL A 149 -8.89 0.58 -0.77
C VAL A 149 -7.42 0.55 -0.33
N LEU A 150 -6.85 1.70 0.04
CA LEU A 150 -5.47 1.77 0.54
C LEU A 150 -5.35 0.99 1.85
N CYS A 151 -4.61 -0.12 1.82
CA CYS A 151 -4.68 -1.16 2.85
C CYS A 151 -3.29 -1.69 3.24
N GLY A 152 -2.29 -0.83 3.11
CA GLY A 152 -0.91 -1.02 3.49
C GLY A 152 -0.05 0.09 2.90
N THR A 153 0.87 0.61 3.71
CA THR A 153 1.94 1.49 3.26
C THR A 153 3.17 1.14 4.08
N ILE A 154 4.32 0.99 3.43
CA ILE A 154 5.60 0.75 4.12
C ILE A 154 6.58 1.89 3.89
N SER A 155 7.61 1.92 4.74
CA SER A 155 8.79 2.79 4.63
C SER A 155 9.48 2.67 3.26
N PRO A 156 10.39 3.59 2.91
CA PRO A 156 11.16 3.50 1.68
C PRO A 156 11.83 2.13 1.50
N GLU A 157 11.82 1.63 0.27
CA GLU A 157 12.54 0.39 -0.06
C GLU A 157 14.06 0.60 -0.12
N THR A 158 14.79 -0.49 -0.27
CA THR A 158 16.18 -0.46 -0.70
C THR A 158 16.25 -0.10 -2.18
N ALA A 159 17.37 0.45 -2.62
CA ALA A 159 17.55 1.01 -3.95
C ALA A 159 18.18 0.02 -4.95
N GLY A 160 18.23 -1.26 -4.58
CA GLY A 160 18.73 -2.35 -5.40
C GLY A 160 19.85 -3.16 -4.76
N TRP A 161 19.83 -4.44 -5.05
CA TRP A 161 20.89 -5.42 -4.83
C TRP A 161 21.63 -5.67 -6.13
N PHE A 162 22.96 -5.64 -6.08
CA PHE A 162 23.83 -5.81 -7.25
C PHE A 162 24.96 -6.78 -6.96
N ARG A 163 25.34 -7.54 -7.99
CA ARG A 163 26.50 -8.47 -7.94
C ARG A 163 27.85 -7.75 -8.10
N GLN A 164 27.84 -6.48 -8.51
CA GLN A 164 29.02 -5.66 -8.70
C GLN A 164 28.76 -4.24 -8.18
N GLU A 165 29.83 -3.50 -7.87
CA GLU A 165 29.73 -2.12 -7.36
C GLU A 165 29.31 -1.14 -8.45
N MET A 166 28.37 -0.26 -8.13
CA MET A 166 27.92 0.88 -8.95
C MET A 166 28.53 2.18 -8.40
N ASN A 167 29.54 2.71 -9.08
CA ASN A 167 30.20 3.96 -8.70
C ASN A 167 29.63 5.16 -9.47
N THR A 168 29.29 4.95 -10.74
CA THR A 168 28.71 5.99 -11.61
C THR A 168 27.44 5.46 -12.31
N PRO A 169 26.59 6.34 -12.88
CA PRO A 169 25.43 5.90 -13.64
C PRO A 169 25.77 4.99 -14.83
N GLU A 170 26.95 5.15 -15.45
CA GLU A 170 27.42 4.31 -16.56
C GLU A 170 27.64 2.85 -16.16
N ASP A 171 27.90 2.55 -14.89
CA ASP A 171 28.07 1.17 -14.40
C ASP A 171 26.76 0.35 -14.50
N MET A 172 25.62 1.03 -14.71
CA MET A 172 24.31 0.41 -14.90
C MET A 172 24.06 -0.07 -16.33
N GLU A 173 24.85 0.41 -17.31
CA GLU A 173 24.61 0.13 -18.73
C GLU A 173 24.72 -1.37 -19.03
N GLY A 174 23.68 -1.92 -19.66
CA GLY A 174 23.63 -3.33 -20.07
C GLY A 174 23.32 -4.34 -18.95
N LEU A 175 23.15 -3.89 -17.70
CA LEU A 175 22.77 -4.79 -16.60
C LEU A 175 21.37 -5.35 -16.80
N ARG A 176 21.21 -6.66 -16.59
CA ARG A 176 19.88 -7.29 -16.54
C ARG A 176 19.31 -7.06 -15.16
N PHE A 177 18.30 -6.20 -15.08
CA PHE A 177 17.77 -5.72 -13.81
C PHE A 177 16.30 -6.07 -13.68
N ARG A 178 15.89 -6.46 -12.48
CA ARG A 178 14.46 -6.50 -12.17
C ARG A 178 14.07 -5.21 -11.46
N ALA A 179 13.12 -4.51 -12.06
CA ALA A 179 12.42 -3.38 -11.47
C ALA A 179 10.94 -3.41 -11.83
N ALA A 180 10.09 -2.81 -11.01
CA ALA A 180 8.65 -2.72 -11.26
C ALA A 180 8.13 -1.27 -11.28
N GLY A 181 6.96 -1.07 -11.89
CA GLY A 181 6.33 0.24 -12.07
C GLY A 181 7.15 1.21 -12.90
N VAL A 182 6.84 2.51 -12.79
CA VAL A 182 7.52 3.57 -13.56
C VAL A 182 9.00 3.73 -13.19
N GLY A 183 9.41 3.30 -11.98
CA GLY A 183 10.82 3.22 -11.60
C GLY A 183 11.65 2.35 -12.56
N GLY A 184 11.04 1.29 -13.11
CA GLY A 184 11.68 0.45 -14.12
C GLY A 184 12.00 1.17 -15.43
N GLU A 185 11.16 2.12 -15.86
CA GLU A 185 11.50 2.94 -17.04
C GLU A 185 12.67 3.88 -16.74
N ILE A 186 12.73 4.44 -15.53
CA ILE A 186 13.83 5.33 -15.13
C ILE A 186 15.15 4.56 -15.07
N PHE A 187 15.15 3.33 -14.53
CA PHE A 187 16.33 2.47 -14.59
C PHE A 187 16.74 2.15 -16.05
N ALA A 188 15.78 1.99 -16.96
CA ALA A 188 16.06 1.75 -18.38
C ALA A 188 16.70 2.96 -19.10
N GLU A 189 16.48 4.20 -18.64
CA GLU A 189 17.17 5.39 -19.16
C GLU A 189 18.69 5.35 -18.94
N PHE A 190 19.16 4.55 -17.96
CA PHE A 190 20.58 4.28 -17.73
C PHE A 190 21.12 3.07 -18.51
N GLY A 191 20.37 2.60 -19.51
CA GLY A 191 20.79 1.49 -20.38
C GLY A 191 20.62 0.10 -19.77
N MET A 192 19.93 -0.02 -18.64
CA MET A 192 19.61 -1.33 -18.05
C MET A 192 18.57 -2.09 -18.88
N SER A 193 18.74 -3.41 -18.97
CA SER A 193 17.72 -4.30 -19.50
C SER A 193 16.74 -4.68 -18.39
N VAL A 194 15.67 -3.90 -18.27
CA VAL A 194 14.68 -4.06 -17.19
C VAL A 194 13.64 -5.12 -17.53
N THR A 195 13.39 -6.01 -16.59
CA THR A 195 12.35 -7.05 -16.67
C THR A 195 11.53 -7.06 -15.38
N ILE A 196 10.29 -7.54 -15.45
CA ILE A 196 9.45 -7.72 -14.27
C ILE A 196 9.32 -9.21 -13.94
N LEU A 197 9.54 -9.54 -12.67
CA LEU A 197 9.32 -10.88 -12.10
C LEU A 197 8.60 -10.76 -10.75
N PRO A 198 7.79 -11.76 -10.35
CA PRO A 198 7.26 -11.88 -9.00
C PRO A 198 8.38 -11.97 -7.95
N GLY A 199 8.15 -11.42 -6.75
CA GLY A 199 9.16 -11.38 -5.68
C GLY A 199 9.76 -12.74 -5.31
N GLY A 200 8.95 -13.80 -5.35
CA GLY A 200 9.39 -15.17 -5.05
C GLY A 200 10.36 -15.78 -6.06
N GLU A 201 10.53 -15.17 -7.23
CA GLU A 201 11.43 -15.67 -8.29
C GLU A 201 12.79 -14.97 -8.30
N LEU A 202 12.93 -13.86 -7.55
CA LEU A 202 14.11 -12.97 -7.62
C LEU A 202 15.39 -13.63 -7.13
N TYR A 203 15.34 -14.37 -6.02
CA TYR A 203 16.52 -15.07 -5.49
C TYR A 203 17.11 -16.02 -6.54
N GLN A 204 16.25 -16.87 -7.14
CA GLN A 204 16.69 -17.85 -8.11
C GLN A 204 17.24 -17.19 -9.39
N ALA A 205 16.64 -16.07 -9.81
CA ALA A 205 17.08 -15.31 -10.97
C ALA A 205 18.46 -14.66 -10.75
N LEU A 206 18.74 -14.16 -9.54
CA LEU A 206 20.07 -13.68 -9.15
C LEU A 206 21.09 -14.83 -9.04
N GLU A 207 20.73 -15.91 -8.35
CA GLU A 207 21.61 -17.07 -8.12
C GLU A 207 22.09 -17.70 -9.43
N THR A 208 21.19 -17.82 -10.41
CA THR A 208 21.51 -18.38 -11.74
C THR A 208 22.25 -17.39 -12.64
N GLY A 209 22.37 -16.12 -12.22
CA GLY A 209 22.90 -15.04 -13.03
C GLY A 209 22.03 -14.73 -14.24
N ASN A 210 20.71 -14.96 -14.16
CA ASN A 210 19.75 -14.45 -15.14
C ASN A 210 19.52 -12.94 -14.96
N LEU A 211 19.64 -12.46 -13.71
CA LEU A 211 19.70 -11.05 -13.34
C LEU A 211 21.09 -10.72 -12.80
N ASP A 212 21.54 -9.49 -13.07
CA ASP A 212 22.75 -8.88 -12.51
C ASP A 212 22.43 -8.04 -11.26
N GLY A 213 21.17 -7.62 -11.13
CA GLY A 213 20.64 -6.99 -9.93
C GLY A 213 19.12 -7.02 -9.88
N THR A 214 18.57 -6.66 -8.72
CA THR A 214 17.13 -6.48 -8.52
C THR A 214 16.89 -5.38 -7.51
N GLU A 215 15.81 -4.62 -7.67
CA GLU A 215 15.18 -3.93 -6.55
C GLU A 215 14.01 -4.78 -6.04
N PHE A 216 13.89 -4.83 -4.72
CA PHE A 216 12.83 -5.41 -3.88
C PHE A 216 13.45 -5.46 -2.49
N SER A 217 12.74 -5.30 -1.38
CA SER A 217 11.86 -4.21 -0.99
C SER A 217 12.45 -3.55 0.27
N LEU A 218 11.93 -3.79 1.47
CA LEU A 218 12.56 -3.37 2.73
C LEU A 218 13.76 -4.26 3.10
N PRO A 219 14.78 -3.77 3.84
CA PRO A 219 15.87 -4.60 4.36
C PRO A 219 15.41 -5.93 5.01
N THR A 220 14.37 -5.88 5.85
CA THR A 220 13.73 -7.07 6.45
C THR A 220 13.20 -8.07 5.42
N VAL A 221 12.58 -7.59 4.35
CA VAL A 221 12.05 -8.41 3.26
C VAL A 221 13.19 -9.04 2.46
N ASP A 222 14.23 -8.26 2.18
CA ASP A 222 15.42 -8.65 1.40
C ASP A 222 16.20 -9.73 2.11
N GLU A 223 16.27 -9.62 3.44
CA GLU A 223 16.82 -10.64 4.31
C GLU A 223 16.02 -11.94 4.20
N GLN A 224 14.69 -11.87 4.30
CA GLN A 224 13.82 -13.04 4.20
C GLN A 224 13.92 -13.72 2.84
N LEU A 225 14.14 -12.95 1.77
CA LEU A 225 14.37 -13.48 0.42
C LEU A 225 15.81 -13.91 0.16
N GLY A 226 16.76 -13.56 1.04
CA GLY A 226 18.12 -14.06 1.01
C GLY A 226 19.05 -13.39 -0.01
N PHE A 227 18.74 -12.17 -0.48
CA PHE A 227 19.54 -11.52 -1.53
C PHE A 227 21.01 -11.33 -1.16
N TYR A 228 21.30 -11.10 0.11
CA TYR A 228 22.66 -11.01 0.66
C TYR A 228 23.55 -12.25 0.41
N GLN A 229 22.97 -13.39 0.01
CA GLN A 229 23.72 -14.62 -0.30
C GLN A 229 24.19 -14.68 -1.76
N VAL A 230 23.59 -13.86 -2.64
CA VAL A 230 23.76 -13.94 -4.11
C VAL A 230 24.12 -12.60 -4.75
N ALA A 231 24.04 -11.49 -4.00
CA ALA A 231 24.45 -10.15 -4.39
C ALA A 231 25.32 -9.51 -3.29
N ASP A 232 26.42 -8.90 -3.69
CA ASP A 232 27.47 -8.40 -2.79
C ASP A 232 27.24 -6.95 -2.33
N TYR A 233 26.40 -6.20 -3.05
CA TYR A 233 26.16 -4.77 -2.83
C TYR A 233 24.68 -4.49 -2.65
N LEU A 234 24.35 -3.73 -1.60
CA LEU A 234 23.03 -3.18 -1.34
C LEU A 234 23.11 -1.66 -1.41
N TYR A 235 22.28 -1.02 -2.23
CA TYR A 235 22.24 0.44 -2.35
C TYR A 235 21.04 1.06 -1.64
N LEU A 236 21.25 2.26 -1.10
CA LEU A 236 20.28 3.13 -0.43
C LEU A 236 20.49 4.58 -0.88
N PRO A 237 19.51 5.49 -0.71
CA PRO A 237 18.11 5.23 -0.37
C PRO A 237 17.30 4.78 -1.59
N GLY A 238 16.18 4.07 -1.39
CA GLY A 238 15.22 3.72 -2.44
C GLY A 238 14.48 4.94 -2.98
N TRP A 239 15.16 5.73 -3.81
CA TRP A 239 14.63 6.96 -4.42
C TRP A 239 13.45 6.70 -5.36
N HIS A 240 13.40 5.50 -5.96
CA HIS A 240 12.35 5.08 -6.88
C HIS A 240 11.06 4.70 -6.14
N GLN A 241 11.17 4.32 -4.85
CA GLN A 241 10.04 3.97 -3.98
C GLN A 241 10.23 4.56 -2.57
N PRO A 242 10.01 5.88 -2.40
CA PRO A 242 10.07 6.53 -1.09
C PRO A 242 8.90 6.15 -0.17
N SER A 243 7.84 5.57 -0.75
CA SER A 243 6.79 4.84 -0.07
C SER A 243 6.30 3.74 -1.01
N THR A 244 5.98 2.57 -0.46
CA THR A 244 5.37 1.47 -1.21
C THR A 244 3.98 1.21 -0.66
N ASN A 245 2.97 1.38 -1.51
CA ASN A 245 1.58 1.43 -1.12
C ASN A 245 0.80 0.23 -1.70
N GLN A 246 0.16 -0.51 -0.81
CA GLN A 246 -0.57 -1.73 -1.12
C GLN A 246 -2.08 -1.49 -1.00
N PHE A 247 -2.84 -2.10 -1.91
CA PHE A 247 -4.27 -1.88 -2.02
C PHE A 247 -5.02 -3.20 -1.98
N LEU A 248 -6.15 -3.19 -1.27
CA LEU A 248 -7.20 -4.17 -1.47
C LEU A 248 -8.04 -3.71 -2.67
N TYR A 249 -7.89 -4.41 -3.79
CA TYR A 249 -8.80 -4.28 -4.92
C TYR A 249 -10.08 -5.03 -4.60
N VAL A 250 -11.22 -4.37 -4.82
CA VAL A 250 -12.55 -4.99 -4.79
C VAL A 250 -13.21 -4.72 -6.13
N ASN A 251 -13.88 -5.70 -6.71
CA ASN A 251 -14.70 -5.46 -7.89
C ASN A 251 -15.75 -4.37 -7.56
N LEU A 252 -15.90 -3.37 -8.42
CA LEU A 252 -16.71 -2.19 -8.11
C LEU A 252 -18.21 -2.53 -7.96
N ASP A 253 -18.74 -3.46 -8.74
CA ASP A 253 -20.12 -3.93 -8.57
C ASP A 253 -20.31 -4.63 -7.22
N VAL A 254 -19.33 -5.45 -6.81
CA VAL A 254 -19.32 -6.09 -5.49
C VAL A 254 -19.28 -5.03 -4.38
N TRP A 255 -18.39 -4.05 -4.50
CA TRP A 255 -18.24 -2.95 -3.54
C TRP A 255 -19.52 -2.13 -3.36
N ASN A 256 -20.16 -1.78 -4.49
CA ASN A 256 -21.42 -1.03 -4.51
C ASN A 256 -22.59 -1.84 -3.92
N GLY A 257 -22.52 -3.17 -3.99
CA GLY A 257 -23.50 -4.08 -3.41
C GLY A 257 -23.46 -4.18 -1.88
N LEU A 258 -22.36 -3.74 -1.24
CA LEU A 258 -22.19 -3.82 0.21
C LEU A 258 -23.11 -2.86 0.96
N GLU A 259 -23.40 -3.19 2.23
CA GLU A 259 -23.99 -2.23 3.17
C GLU A 259 -22.95 -1.16 3.57
N ASP A 260 -23.41 0.07 3.85
CA ASP A 260 -22.55 1.17 4.30
C ASP A 260 -21.68 0.78 5.52
N GLN A 261 -22.27 0.01 6.44
CA GLN A 261 -21.57 -0.47 7.62
C GLN A 261 -20.41 -1.43 7.25
N THR A 262 -20.60 -2.26 6.24
CA THR A 262 -19.58 -3.21 5.76
C THR A 262 -18.44 -2.47 5.07
N ARG A 263 -18.74 -1.51 4.19
CA ARG A 263 -17.73 -0.64 3.58
C ARG A 263 -16.91 0.10 4.65
N ALA A 264 -17.58 0.73 5.60
CA ALA A 264 -16.92 1.47 6.67
C ALA A 264 -16.01 0.59 7.54
N MET A 265 -16.40 -0.67 7.82
CA MET A 265 -15.53 -1.61 8.52
C MET A 265 -14.27 -1.94 7.71
N ILE A 266 -14.40 -2.20 6.41
CA ILE A 266 -13.28 -2.50 5.50
C ILE A 266 -12.32 -1.32 5.42
N GLU A 267 -12.83 -0.12 5.10
CA GLU A 267 -12.04 1.12 5.02
C GLU A 267 -11.31 1.41 6.33
N THR A 268 -11.99 1.30 7.47
CA THR A 268 -11.40 1.55 8.79
C THR A 268 -10.30 0.54 9.12
N ALA A 269 -10.51 -0.74 8.83
CA ALA A 269 -9.51 -1.77 9.08
C ALA A 269 -8.29 -1.60 8.16
N CYS A 270 -8.49 -1.23 6.90
CA CYS A 270 -7.41 -0.92 5.97
C CYS A 270 -6.63 0.33 6.38
N MET A 271 -7.30 1.39 6.84
CA MET A 271 -6.66 2.57 7.43
C MET A 271 -5.78 2.19 8.64
N ALA A 272 -6.26 1.30 9.52
CA ALA A 272 -5.46 0.75 10.61
C ALA A 272 -4.29 -0.12 10.09
N GLY A 273 -4.50 -0.85 8.98
CA GLY A 273 -3.48 -1.63 8.29
C GLY A 273 -2.30 -0.77 7.81
N ASN A 274 -2.57 0.42 7.27
CA ASN A 274 -1.52 1.38 6.90
C ASN A 274 -0.65 1.77 8.11
N ALA A 275 -1.26 2.11 9.24
CA ALA A 275 -0.52 2.44 10.45
C ALA A 275 0.28 1.25 11.01
N TYR A 276 -0.30 0.04 10.95
CA TYR A 276 0.38 -1.20 11.32
C TYR A 276 1.62 -1.45 10.46
N ALA A 277 1.48 -1.34 9.14
CA ALA A 277 2.54 -1.59 8.17
C ALA A 277 3.71 -0.60 8.32
N VAL A 278 3.43 0.72 8.38
CA VAL A 278 4.46 1.75 8.57
C VAL A 278 5.20 1.54 9.90
N ALA A 279 4.47 1.38 11.01
CA ALA A 279 5.09 1.21 12.32
C ALA A 279 5.98 -0.03 12.39
N ARG A 280 5.54 -1.13 11.75
CA ARG A 280 6.29 -2.38 11.69
C ARG A 280 7.52 -2.28 10.79
N ALA A 281 7.42 -1.57 9.66
CA ALA A 281 8.56 -1.31 8.79
C ALA A 281 9.65 -0.52 9.55
N GLU A 282 9.31 0.65 10.12
CA GLU A 282 10.25 1.51 10.84
C GLU A 282 10.92 0.82 12.04
N ALA A 283 10.19 -0.04 12.75
CA ALA A 283 10.70 -0.68 13.97
C ALA A 283 11.83 -1.69 13.71
N LEU A 284 12.00 -2.18 12.49
CA LEU A 284 12.81 -3.38 12.21
C LEU A 284 14.02 -3.13 11.30
N GLN A 285 13.99 -2.12 10.42
CA GLN A 285 15.01 -2.01 9.36
C GLN A 285 16.43 -1.78 9.89
N GLY A 286 16.59 -0.94 10.92
CA GLY A 286 17.93 -0.54 11.40
C GLY A 286 18.80 -1.72 11.85
N ALA A 287 18.21 -2.68 12.57
CA ALA A 287 18.92 -3.87 13.02
C ALA A 287 19.31 -4.79 11.85
N VAL A 288 18.48 -4.88 10.81
CA VAL A 288 18.73 -5.74 9.65
C VAL A 288 19.86 -5.18 8.79
N ILE A 289 19.90 -3.85 8.58
CA ILE A 289 21.00 -3.19 7.85
C ILE A 289 22.35 -3.52 8.49
N SER A 290 22.50 -3.36 9.82
CA SER A 290 23.73 -3.72 10.52
C SER A 290 24.09 -5.21 10.34
N SER A 291 23.08 -6.09 10.34
CA SER A 291 23.30 -7.52 10.16
C SER A 291 23.78 -7.89 8.75
N PHE A 292 23.48 -7.10 7.72
CA PHE A 292 24.02 -7.29 6.38
C PHE A 292 25.52 -6.98 6.34
N GLU A 293 25.94 -5.88 6.95
CA GLU A 293 27.37 -5.53 7.05
C GLU A 293 28.17 -6.60 7.82
N GLU A 294 27.61 -7.13 8.91
CA GLU A 294 28.21 -8.24 9.68
C GLU A 294 28.37 -9.52 8.84
N ARG A 295 27.50 -9.73 7.84
CA ARG A 295 27.57 -10.86 6.89
C ARG A 295 28.48 -10.58 5.69
N GLY A 296 29.09 -9.40 5.62
CA GLY A 296 30.00 -9.01 4.55
C GLY A 296 29.35 -8.36 3.34
N THR A 297 28.05 -8.03 3.39
CA THR A 297 27.40 -7.23 2.36
C THR A 297 27.95 -5.81 2.37
N ASN A 298 28.25 -5.27 1.19
CA ASN A 298 28.63 -3.87 1.03
C ASN A 298 27.37 -3.01 0.98
N VAL A 299 26.93 -2.50 2.13
CA VAL A 299 25.86 -1.50 2.18
C VAL A 299 26.43 -0.16 1.72
N ARG A 300 25.84 0.40 0.66
CA ARG A 300 26.28 1.61 -0.02
C ARG A 300 25.16 2.65 -0.04
N THR A 301 25.55 3.91 -0.04
CA THR A 301 24.66 5.01 -0.43
C THR A 301 25.06 5.52 -1.80
N TYR A 302 24.08 5.86 -2.64
CA TYR A 302 24.35 6.57 -3.88
C TYR A 302 24.98 7.94 -3.60
N SER A 303 25.89 8.37 -4.48
CA SER A 303 26.49 9.70 -4.42
C SER A 303 25.47 10.78 -4.82
N ASP A 304 25.72 12.03 -4.44
CA ASP A 304 24.88 13.17 -4.86
C ASP A 304 24.79 13.29 -6.38
N GLU A 305 25.85 12.92 -7.11
CA GLU A 305 25.88 12.89 -8.58
C GLU A 305 24.94 11.82 -9.13
N GLN A 306 24.94 10.61 -8.57
CA GLN A 306 24.02 9.55 -8.95
C GLN A 306 22.57 9.95 -8.64
N ILE A 307 22.31 10.49 -7.45
CA ILE A 307 20.97 10.96 -7.06
C ILE A 307 20.47 12.06 -8.00
N ALA A 308 21.32 13.03 -8.37
CA ALA A 308 20.95 14.07 -9.32
C ALA A 308 20.63 13.49 -10.71
N ALA A 309 21.42 12.53 -11.20
CA ALA A 309 21.17 11.86 -12.47
C ALA A 309 19.83 11.09 -12.45
N PHE A 310 19.55 10.35 -11.38
CA PHE A 310 18.28 9.64 -11.22
C PHE A 310 17.09 10.61 -11.16
N TYR A 311 17.25 11.77 -10.51
CA TYR A 311 16.23 12.80 -10.45
C TYR A 311 15.95 13.38 -11.84
N ASP A 312 16.98 13.74 -12.61
CA ASP A 312 16.80 14.28 -13.96
C ASP A 312 16.13 13.27 -14.91
N ALA A 313 16.50 11.99 -14.81
CA ALA A 313 15.83 10.91 -15.53
C ALA A 313 14.37 10.75 -15.08
N ALA A 314 14.10 10.78 -13.78
CA ALA A 314 12.73 10.74 -13.24
C ALA A 314 11.88 11.88 -13.76
N GLN A 315 12.38 13.12 -13.76
CA GLN A 315 11.67 14.29 -14.28
C GLN A 315 11.35 14.14 -15.78
N THR A 316 12.28 13.55 -16.54
CA THR A 316 12.08 13.28 -17.97
C THR A 316 10.96 12.26 -18.19
N VAL A 317 11.02 11.11 -17.50
CA VAL A 317 10.04 10.02 -17.64
C VAL A 317 8.67 10.44 -17.14
N LEU A 318 8.58 10.99 -15.92
CA LEU A 318 7.32 11.43 -15.31
C LEU A 318 6.70 12.61 -16.09
N GLY A 319 7.53 13.52 -16.61
CA GLY A 319 7.09 14.60 -17.49
C GLY A 319 6.48 14.07 -18.79
N ARG A 320 7.16 13.12 -19.46
CA ARG A 320 6.65 12.46 -20.67
C ARG A 320 5.29 11.81 -20.41
N TRP A 321 5.16 11.02 -19.35
CA TRP A 321 3.89 10.36 -19.02
C TRP A 321 2.77 11.36 -18.66
N SER A 322 3.12 12.48 -18.03
CA SER A 322 2.16 13.55 -17.73
C SER A 322 1.63 14.24 -18.98
N GLU A 323 2.42 14.28 -20.06
CA GLU A 323 1.98 14.80 -21.37
C GLU A 323 1.18 13.76 -22.17
N GLU A 324 1.52 12.48 -22.03
CA GLU A 324 0.91 11.36 -22.79
C GLU A 324 -0.42 10.88 -22.20
N ASP A 325 -0.61 10.95 -20.87
CA ASP A 325 -1.82 10.49 -20.17
C ASP A 325 -2.38 11.57 -19.23
N GLU A 326 -3.62 12.01 -19.49
CA GLU A 326 -4.26 13.10 -18.73
C GLU A 326 -4.44 12.73 -17.25
N MET A 327 -4.83 11.50 -16.95
CA MET A 327 -5.06 11.07 -15.56
C MET A 327 -3.72 11.02 -14.81
N PHE A 328 -2.67 10.49 -15.43
CA PHE A 328 -1.32 10.50 -14.90
C PHE A 328 -0.87 11.93 -14.59
N GLY A 329 -0.98 12.85 -15.55
CA GLY A 329 -0.58 14.24 -15.36
C GLY A 329 -1.34 14.93 -14.22
N ARG A 330 -2.65 14.66 -14.08
CA ARG A 330 -3.46 15.18 -12.97
C ARG A 330 -3.03 14.63 -11.60
N VAL A 331 -2.84 13.31 -11.51
CA VAL A 331 -2.37 12.67 -10.27
C VAL A 331 -0.98 13.19 -9.88
N TYR A 332 -0.06 13.21 -10.83
CA TYR A 332 1.30 13.68 -10.60
C TYR A 332 1.33 15.14 -10.15
N SER A 333 0.60 16.01 -10.84
CA SER A 333 0.52 17.43 -10.50
C SER A 333 -0.05 17.63 -9.09
N SER A 334 -1.15 16.95 -8.74
CA SER A 334 -1.73 17.01 -7.39
C SER A 334 -0.72 16.58 -6.31
N MET A 335 0.01 15.49 -6.55
CA MET A 335 1.00 14.99 -5.60
C MET A 335 2.19 15.95 -5.43
N MET A 336 2.68 16.53 -6.53
CA MET A 336 3.81 17.48 -6.49
C MET A 336 3.42 18.82 -5.88
N GLU A 337 2.21 19.32 -6.14
CA GLU A 337 1.66 20.51 -5.48
C GLU A 337 1.58 20.31 -3.96
N TYR A 338 1.12 19.13 -3.50
CA TYR A 338 1.14 18.80 -2.08
C TYR A 338 2.55 18.72 -1.50
N GLN A 339 3.48 18.07 -2.21
CA GLN A 339 4.87 17.95 -1.77
C GLN A 339 5.53 19.34 -1.60
N GLU A 340 5.27 20.26 -2.53
CA GLU A 340 5.72 21.66 -2.45
C GLU A 340 5.08 22.39 -1.26
N GLU A 341 3.76 22.26 -1.08
CA GLU A 341 3.02 22.85 0.04
C GLU A 341 3.56 22.36 1.40
N LEU A 342 3.92 21.08 1.49
CA LEU A 342 4.42 20.44 2.70
C LEU A 342 5.89 20.78 3.01
N ARG A 343 6.69 21.21 2.02
CA ARG A 343 8.15 21.38 2.15
C ARG A 343 8.56 22.24 3.36
N PRO A 344 7.96 23.42 3.65
CA PRO A 344 8.34 24.21 4.82
C PRO A 344 8.15 23.46 6.14
N TRP A 345 7.10 22.63 6.26
CA TRP A 345 6.88 21.79 7.43
C TRP A 345 7.93 20.70 7.54
N LYS A 346 8.31 20.06 6.43
CA LYS A 346 9.35 19.03 6.40
C LYS A 346 10.71 19.57 6.82
N GLU A 347 11.09 20.74 6.31
CA GLU A 347 12.40 21.35 6.56
C GLU A 347 12.54 21.96 7.96
N GLN A 348 11.44 22.41 8.57
CA GLN A 348 11.48 23.20 9.80
C GLN A 348 10.72 22.59 10.99
N GLY A 349 9.75 21.72 10.72
CA GLY A 349 8.89 21.08 11.72
C GLY A 349 9.54 19.88 12.41
N TYR A 350 10.56 19.28 11.80
CA TYR A 350 11.31 18.15 12.33
C TYR A 350 12.80 18.48 12.47
N LEU A 351 13.50 17.74 13.32
CA LEU A 351 14.96 17.77 13.33
C LEU A 351 15.49 17.21 12.00
N PRO A 352 16.61 17.75 11.46
CA PRO A 352 17.31 17.11 10.36
C PRO A 352 17.58 15.63 10.66
N ARG A 353 17.45 14.72 9.69
CA ARG A 353 17.60 13.27 9.93
C ARG A 353 18.96 12.87 10.49
N ASP A 354 19.97 13.69 10.24
CA ASP A 354 21.37 13.55 10.68
C ASP A 354 21.69 14.46 11.88
N TRP A 355 20.69 14.95 12.62
CA TRP A 355 20.94 15.88 13.72
C TRP A 355 21.89 15.32 14.79
N GLN A 356 21.86 14.01 15.05
CA GLN A 356 22.74 13.38 16.03
C GLN A 356 24.22 13.51 15.65
N SER A 357 24.58 13.19 14.40
CA SER A 357 25.97 13.29 13.94
C SER A 357 26.46 14.75 13.94
N ARG A 358 25.57 15.72 13.68
CA ARG A 358 25.91 17.15 13.70
C ARG A 358 26.22 17.72 15.08
N VAL A 359 25.79 17.07 16.16
CA VAL A 359 25.97 17.57 17.54
C VAL A 359 26.91 16.72 18.39
N GLU A 360 27.20 15.49 17.95
CA GLU A 360 28.13 14.58 18.61
C GLU A 360 29.58 14.73 18.11
N GLU A 361 29.81 15.44 16.99
CA GLU A 361 31.10 16.00 16.56
C GLU A 361 31.47 17.28 17.35
#